data_AF-A0A3R9W329-F1
#
_entry.id   AF-A0A3R9W329-F1
#
_cell.length_a   1.000
_cell.length_b   1.000
_cell.length_c   1.000
_cell.angle_alpha   90.00
_cell.angle_beta   90.00
_cell.angle_gamma   90.00
#
_symmetry.space_group_name_H-M   'P 1'
#
loop_
_entity.id
_entity.type
_entity.pdbx_description
1 polymer ?
#
loop_
_entity_poly.entity_id
_entity_poly.type
_entity_poly.pdbx_seq_one_letter_code
_entity_poly.pdbx_strand_id
1 'polypeptide(L)' 'MTAPAAQTPEITTTECRACGAAVSGLNGRYACGVCGWVNAWSEGHNALPTAEQDPDYPGPDAT' A
#
# COMPACT_ATOMS: atom_id res chain seq x y z
N MET A 1 -12.46 -15.78 -12.29
CA MET A 1 -11.62 -14.90 -11.47
C MET A 1 -11.79 -13.48 -11.99
N THR A 2 -12.57 -12.65 -11.30
CA THR A 2 -12.67 -11.22 -11.64
C THR A 2 -11.65 -10.50 -10.78
N ALA A 3 -10.57 -9.99 -11.39
CA ALA A 3 -9.63 -9.14 -10.69
C ALA A 3 -10.36 -7.89 -10.17
N PRO A 4 -10.02 -7.36 -8.98
CA PRO A 4 -10.59 -6.11 -8.51
C PRO A 4 -10.31 -5.00 -9.54
N ALA A 5 -11.26 -4.10 -9.72
CA ALA A 5 -11.08 -2.95 -10.60
C ALA A 5 -9.83 -2.17 -10.16
N ALA A 6 -8.86 -2.02 -11.07
CA ALA A 6 -7.63 -1.29 -10.78
C ALA A 6 -7.98 0.14 -10.39
N GLN A 7 -7.62 0.54 -9.18
CA GLN A 7 -7.74 1.93 -8.75
C GLN A 7 -6.78 2.78 -9.58
N THR A 8 -7.26 3.88 -10.15
CA THR A 8 -6.41 4.85 -10.86
C THR A 8 -5.33 5.34 -9.89
N PRO A 9 -4.03 5.24 -10.24
CA PRO A 9 -2.97 5.71 -9.37
C PRO A 9 -3.07 7.23 -9.12
N GLU A 10 -2.98 7.64 -7.86
CA GLU A 10 -2.92 9.03 -7.43
C GLU A 10 -1.52 9.37 -6.88
N ILE A 11 -0.98 10.53 -7.28
CA ILE A 11 0.20 11.11 -6.64
C ILE A 11 -0.24 11.81 -5.36
N THR A 12 0.32 11.38 -4.23
CA THR A 12 0.07 11.95 -2.89
C THR A 12 1.38 12.44 -2.29
N THR A 13 1.33 13.40 -1.36
CA THR A 13 2.52 13.98 -0.74
C THR A 13 2.38 14.00 0.78
N THR A 14 3.47 13.72 1.48
CA THR A 14 3.55 13.75 2.95
C THR A 14 4.93 14.20 3.42
N GLU A 15 5.11 14.33 4.74
CA GLU A 15 6.41 14.55 5.37
C GLU A 15 7.07 13.21 5.76
N CYS A 16 8.37 13.08 5.51
CA CYS A 16 9.14 11.91 5.95
C CYS A 16 9.23 11.86 7.47
N ARG A 17 8.75 10.76 8.07
CA ARG A 17 8.72 10.57 9.53
C ARG A 17 10.11 10.40 10.17
N ALA A 18 11.16 10.22 9.36
CA ALA A 18 12.52 10.07 9.83
C ALA A 18 13.33 11.39 9.75
N CYS A 19 13.26 12.11 8.62
CA CYS A 19 14.10 13.30 8.39
C CYS A 19 13.34 14.60 8.09
N GLY A 20 12.00 14.57 8.03
CA GLY A 20 11.18 15.76 7.77
C GLY A 20 11.15 16.24 6.31
N ALA A 21 11.82 15.55 5.39
CA ALA A 21 11.77 15.92 3.97
C ALA A 21 10.36 15.72 3.38
N ALA A 22 9.93 16.57 2.46
CA ALA A 22 8.72 16.33 1.67
C ALA A 22 8.92 15.12 0.75
N VAL A 23 7.97 14.18 0.76
CA VAL A 23 8.02 12.94 -0.03
C VAL A 23 6.71 12.80 -0.81
N SER A 24 6.82 12.64 -2.12
CA SER A 24 5.71 12.27 -2.98
C SER A 24 5.73 10.77 -3.27
N GLY A 25 4.55 10.18 -3.39
CA GLY A 25 4.36 8.74 -3.54
C GLY A 25 3.03 8.40 -4.21
N LEU A 26 2.80 7.11 -4.48
CA LEU A 26 1.59 6.64 -5.13
C LEU A 26 0.62 6.04 -4.11
N ASN A 27 -0.62 6.53 -4.05
CA ASN A 27 -1.66 6.01 -3.17
C ASN A 27 -1.20 5.79 -1.71
N GLY A 28 -0.48 6.76 -1.12
CA GLY A 28 0.03 6.64 0.24
C GLY A 28 1.28 5.74 0.41
N ARG A 29 1.93 5.32 -0.68
CA ARG A 29 3.19 4.57 -0.65
C ARG A 29 4.37 5.51 -0.83
N TYR A 30 5.20 5.63 0.20
CA TYR A 30 6.27 6.61 0.27
C TYR A 30 7.63 5.94 0.43
N ALA A 31 8.60 6.44 -0.34
CA ALA A 31 10.00 6.12 -0.19
C ALA A 31 10.81 7.42 -0.20
N CYS A 32 11.47 7.73 0.90
CA CYS A 32 12.24 8.95 1.05
C CYS A 32 13.59 8.82 0.35
N GLY A 33 13.79 9.56 -0.75
CA GLY A 33 15.06 9.61 -1.47
C GLY A 33 16.21 10.26 -0.71
N VAL A 34 15.95 10.89 0.45
CA VAL A 34 16.97 11.58 1.26
C VAL A 34 17.59 10.65 2.31
N CYS A 35 16.75 9.96 3.11
CA CYS A 35 17.23 9.15 4.24
C CYS A 35 16.92 7.64 4.09
N GLY A 36 16.23 7.23 3.03
CA GLY A 36 15.90 5.82 2.78
C GLY A 36 14.71 5.27 3.58
N TRP A 37 14.04 6.09 4.40
CA TRP A 37 12.81 5.67 5.08
C TRP A 37 11.73 5.26 4.08
N VAL A 38 11.05 4.16 4.37
CA VAL A 38 9.85 3.69 3.66
C VAL A 38 8.74 3.47 4.69
N ASN A 39 7.50 3.77 4.31
CA ASN A 39 6.35 3.49 5.18
C ASN A 39 6.00 1.99 5.17
N ALA A 40 5.32 1.53 6.22
CA ALA A 40 4.88 0.15 6.28
C ALA A 40 3.82 -0.11 5.18
N TRP A 41 3.82 -1.31 4.62
CA TRP A 41 2.93 -1.65 3.51
C TRP A 41 1.45 -1.52 3.87
N SER A 42 1.06 -1.76 5.12
CA SER A 42 -0.33 -1.58 5.58
C SER A 42 -0.78 -0.12 5.62
N GLU A 43 0.12 0.85 5.51
CA GLU A 43 -0.18 2.29 5.63
C GLU A 43 -0.52 2.95 4.28
N GLY A 44 -0.70 2.16 3.22
CA GLY A 44 -1.17 2.69 1.94
C GLY A 44 -2.62 3.12 2.01
N HIS A 45 -3.04 4.01 1.12
CA HIS A 45 -4.42 4.50 1.08
C HIS A 45 -5.38 3.51 0.42
N ASN A 46 -4.86 2.54 -0.32
CA ASN A 46 -5.68 1.53 -0.97
C ASN A 46 -6.24 0.56 0.07
N ALA A 47 -7.53 0.22 -0.08
CA ALA A 47 -8.11 -0.89 0.67
C ALA A 47 -7.29 -2.17 0.42
N LEU A 48 -7.02 -2.89 1.51
CA LEU A 48 -6.35 -4.17 1.43
C LEU A 48 -7.32 -5.23 0.88
N PRO A 49 -6.83 -6.19 0.08
CA PRO A 49 -7.66 -7.31 -0.34
C PRO A 49 -8.11 -8.12 0.89
N THR A 50 -9.34 -8.65 0.82
CA THR A 50 -9.83 -9.60 1.83
C THR A 50 -9.16 -10.95 1.65
N ALA A 51 -9.29 -11.84 2.64
CA ALA A 51 -8.77 -13.19 2.54
C ALA A 51 -9.38 -13.93 1.34
N GLU A 52 -10.68 -13.79 1.09
CA GLU A 52 -11.39 -14.43 -0.02
C GLU A 52 -10.95 -13.95 -1.41
N GLN A 53 -10.23 -12.82 -1.47
CA GLN A 53 -9.69 -12.26 -2.71
C GLN A 53 -8.26 -12.73 -2.99
N ASP A 54 -7.61 -13.38 -2.03
CA ASP A 54 -6.28 -13.96 -2.19
C ASP A 54 -6.36 -15.28 -2.98
N PRO A 55 -5.66 -15.42 -4.12
CA PRO A 55 -5.63 -16.66 -4.90
C PRO A 55 -5.17 -17.88 -4.11
N ASP A 56 -4.36 -17.68 -3.07
CA ASP A 56 -3.80 -18.73 -2.24
C ASP A 56 -4.63 -18.96 -0.95
N TYR A 57 -5.79 -18.31 -0.81
CA TYR A 57 -6.66 -18.49 0.36
C TYR A 57 -7.24 -19.89 0.40
N PRO A 58 -6.99 -20.69 1.46
CA PRO A 58 -7.36 -22.09 1.50
C PRO A 58 -8.87 -22.32 1.76
N GLY A 59 -9.63 -21.26 2.03
CA GLY A 59 -11.05 -21.31 2.38
C GLY A 59 -11.29 -21.40 3.89
N PRO A 60 -12.51 -21.11 4.35
CA PRO A 60 -12.84 -21.04 5.78
C PRO A 60 -12.80 -22.40 6.50
N ASP A 61 -12.89 -23.50 5.76
CA ASP A 61 -12.94 -24.87 6.30
C ASP A 61 -11.58 -25.59 6.26
N ALA A 62 -10.52 -24.88 5.86
CA ALA A 62 -9.17 -25.45 5.83
C ALA A 62 -8.60 -25.53 7.25
N THR A 63 -8.76 -26.70 7.87
CA THR A 63 -8.08 -27.12 9.10
C THR A 63 -6.91 -28.04 8.77
#